data_AF-A0ABD3VW54-F1
#
_entry.id   AF-A0ABD3VW54-F1
#
_cell.length_a   1.000
_cell.length_b   1.000
_cell.length_c   1.000
_cell.angle_alpha   90.00
_cell.angle_beta   90.00
_cell.angle_gamma   90.00
#
_symmetry.space_group_name_H-M   'P 1'
#
loop_
_entity.id
_entity.type
_entity.pdbx_description
1 polymer ?
#
loop_
_entity_poly.entity_id
_entity_poly.type
_entity_poly.pdbx_seq_one_letter_code
_entity_poly.pdbx_strand_id
1 'polypeptide(L)'
;MADIRVCMFFAVLLVFVAEANVQHEKYNARPAVVATSGSPWPLPRNMTTSQVQYQVNADDFKFTVDAGTPACDIIIQAFVRYKWITFGPRSDTLKFRRRPNKANAVNQLTVHYDKPCDQYLSLESDESYTLAVTGNTATLTANEVWGALRGLETFSQLVLPQGSGMFVINSTLIRDAPRFKHRGVLLDGSRHFLSVLKLKENLEAMAQNKFNVFHWHIVDDQAFPYESIRFPNMSKLGAYDDNHIYSQADIQDIIEFARVRGIRVVPEFDSPGHTQSWGSAISNLLTKCYNNGSFDGSYGPVNPADESSYNFLDSFFGEVANVFPDHYIHLGGDEVDFSCWESNPEITEFMQDKGFGKNYSLLEEFYMQNLLNIVSSYKKGYLIWQEVIDNGAKVAADTVVEVWKIENFFQELSKVTSLGYKTVLAACWYLDHISYGLDWHKYYQCDPRAFDGTSAQKALVIGGETCLWGEYVDDTNVISRLWPRASAIAERLWSDESVNSVSAAEGRMEEHRCRMVRRGFNAQPMNGPGFCPVEFP
;
A
#
# COMPACT_ATOMS: atom_id res chain seq x y z
N MET A 1 -10.00 -48.65 86.18
CA MET A 1 -11.46 -48.50 86.26
C MET A 1 -11.84 -47.81 84.96
N ALA A 2 -12.32 -48.50 83.91
CA ALA A 2 -13.61 -49.21 83.79
C ALA A 2 -14.78 -48.20 83.90
N ASP A 3 -15.78 -48.08 83.01
CA ASP A 3 -16.18 -48.84 81.79
C ASP A 3 -16.69 -47.84 80.71
N ILE A 4 -16.88 -48.10 79.40
CA ILE A 4 -17.40 -49.22 78.57
C ILE A 4 -18.95 -49.29 78.49
N ARG A 5 -19.47 -49.23 77.24
CA ARG A 5 -20.91 -49.25 76.80
C ARG A 5 -21.68 -47.95 77.10
N VAL A 6 -22.68 -47.51 76.32
CA VAL A 6 -23.79 -48.23 75.64
C VAL A 6 -24.10 -47.67 74.23
N CYS A 7 -24.69 -48.51 73.35
CA CYS A 7 -25.14 -48.20 71.98
C CYS A 7 -26.65 -47.86 71.87
N MET A 8 -27.10 -47.53 70.64
CA MET A 8 -28.49 -47.21 70.21
C MET A 8 -28.91 -45.75 70.51
N PHE A 9 -29.54 -45.02 69.59
CA PHE A 9 -30.50 -45.44 68.56
C PHE A 9 -30.15 -45.09 67.10
N PHE A 10 -30.75 -45.88 66.20
CA PHE A 10 -30.81 -45.67 64.74
C PHE A 10 -31.96 -44.71 64.35
N ALA A 11 -31.80 -44.09 63.17
CA ALA A 11 -32.79 -44.02 62.07
C ALA A 11 -33.23 -42.63 61.54
N VAL A 12 -33.35 -42.59 60.21
CA VAL A 12 -34.10 -41.65 59.34
C VAL A 12 -33.63 -40.19 59.22
N LEU A 13 -32.77 -39.93 58.24
CA LEU A 13 -33.18 -39.20 57.02
C LEU A 13 -32.24 -39.56 55.86
N LEU A 14 -32.80 -40.01 54.73
CA LEU A 14 -32.04 -40.49 53.57
C LEU A 14 -32.74 -40.02 52.30
N VAL A 15 -31.97 -39.38 51.38
CA VAL A 15 -32.37 -38.98 50.00
C VAL A 15 -33.49 -37.91 49.97
N PHE A 16 -33.43 -36.81 49.21
CA PHE A 16 -32.72 -36.52 47.97
C PHE A 16 -31.93 -35.19 48.05
N VAL A 17 -30.62 -35.26 47.85
CA VAL A 17 -29.96 -34.25 47.03
C VAL A 17 -29.90 -34.88 45.64
N ALA A 18 -30.69 -34.35 44.71
CA ALA A 18 -30.46 -34.66 43.31
C ALA A 18 -29.08 -34.09 42.98
N GLU A 19 -28.14 -34.94 42.59
CA GLU A 19 -26.98 -34.46 41.83
C GLU A 19 -27.54 -33.85 40.55
N ALA A 20 -27.67 -32.53 40.56
CA ALA A 20 -27.83 -31.77 39.34
C ALA A 20 -26.56 -32.03 38.54
N ASN A 21 -26.63 -33.02 37.66
CA ASN A 21 -25.61 -33.36 36.70
C ASN A 21 -25.57 -32.23 35.68
N VAL A 22 -25.07 -31.07 36.11
CA VAL A 22 -24.79 -29.92 35.27
C VAL A 22 -23.66 -30.36 34.37
N GLN A 23 -24.04 -30.96 33.24
CA GLN A 23 -23.28 -30.83 32.03
C GLN A 23 -23.11 -29.32 31.82
N HIS A 24 -21.97 -28.80 32.29
CA HIS A 24 -21.36 -27.68 31.62
C HIS A 24 -21.09 -28.16 30.19
N GLU A 25 -22.08 -27.96 29.33
CA GLU A 25 -21.81 -27.73 27.91
C GLU A 25 -20.64 -26.75 27.88
N LYS A 26 -19.48 -27.23 27.45
CA LYS A 26 -18.38 -26.32 27.16
C LYS A 26 -18.84 -25.50 25.98
N TYR A 27 -19.41 -24.33 26.29
CA TYR A 27 -19.56 -23.21 25.37
C TYR A 27 -18.17 -22.86 24.88
N ASN A 28 -17.71 -23.61 23.87
CA ASN A 28 -16.46 -23.39 23.20
C ASN A 28 -16.66 -22.13 22.35
N ALA A 29 -16.52 -20.97 22.98
CA ALA A 29 -16.33 -19.71 22.29
C ALA A 29 -15.07 -19.85 21.43
N ARG A 30 -15.27 -20.22 20.17
CA ARG A 30 -14.24 -20.33 19.15
C ARG A 30 -14.14 -18.98 18.44
N PRO A 31 -12.96 -18.61 17.91
CA PRO A 31 -12.87 -17.46 17.04
C PRO A 31 -13.80 -17.65 15.83
N ALA A 32 -14.37 -16.55 15.33
CA ALA A 32 -15.29 -16.56 14.20
C ALA A 32 -14.66 -17.17 12.94
N VAL A 33 -13.36 -16.90 12.73
CA VAL A 33 -12.52 -17.56 11.72
C VAL A 33 -11.30 -18.17 12.42
N VAL A 34 -10.91 -19.38 12.01
CA VAL A 34 -9.68 -20.03 12.47
C VAL A 34 -8.54 -19.69 11.52
N ALA A 35 -7.50 -19.04 12.03
CA ALA A 35 -6.31 -18.72 11.26
C ALA A 35 -5.62 -19.98 10.71
N THR A 36 -5.05 -19.88 9.51
CA THR A 36 -4.16 -20.92 8.97
C THR A 36 -2.80 -20.94 9.67
N SER A 37 -1.92 -21.84 9.25
CA SER A 37 -0.54 -21.90 9.75
C SER A 37 0.42 -22.18 8.61
N GLY A 38 1.23 -21.20 8.24
CA GLY A 38 2.25 -21.29 7.19
C GLY A 38 1.73 -20.92 5.81
N SER A 39 0.57 -20.26 5.72
CA SER A 39 0.02 -19.79 4.44
C SER A 39 0.62 -18.44 4.08
N PRO A 40 1.22 -18.27 2.89
CA PRO A 40 1.65 -16.96 2.45
C PRO A 40 0.46 -16.03 2.12
N TRP A 41 0.73 -14.74 2.23
CA TRP A 41 -0.13 -13.64 1.78
C TRP A 41 0.74 -12.56 1.12
N PRO A 42 0.47 -12.14 -0.13
CA PRO A 42 -0.40 -12.80 -1.11
C PRO A 42 -0.05 -14.26 -1.41
N LEU A 43 -1.05 -15.03 -1.85
CA LEU A 43 -0.91 -16.43 -2.27
C LEU A 43 -0.05 -16.55 -3.55
N PRO A 44 1.02 -17.38 -3.56
CA PRO A 44 1.88 -17.49 -4.74
C PRO A 44 1.19 -18.18 -5.92
N ARG A 45 1.53 -17.79 -7.16
CA ARG A 45 0.95 -18.39 -8.39
C ARG A 45 1.02 -19.92 -8.42
N ASN A 46 2.17 -20.49 -8.04
CA ASN A 46 2.35 -21.94 -7.91
C ASN A 46 3.05 -22.25 -6.58
N MET A 47 2.42 -23.08 -5.76
CA MET A 47 2.96 -23.56 -4.49
C MET A 47 2.72 -25.06 -4.36
N THR A 48 3.78 -25.84 -4.17
CA THR A 48 3.70 -27.27 -3.82
C THR A 48 4.38 -27.45 -2.47
N THR A 49 3.61 -27.85 -1.46
CA THR A 49 4.11 -28.11 -0.10
C THR A 49 3.89 -29.58 0.28
N SER A 50 4.71 -30.08 1.19
CA SER A 50 4.63 -31.45 1.70
C SER A 50 4.60 -31.49 3.23
N GLN A 51 4.28 -32.67 3.79
CA GLN A 51 4.28 -32.91 5.22
C GLN A 51 5.70 -33.07 5.82
N VAL A 52 6.76 -33.05 5.01
CA VAL A 52 8.15 -33.08 5.50
C VAL A 52 8.50 -31.72 6.09
N GLN A 53 8.90 -31.70 7.36
CA GLN A 53 9.20 -30.48 8.10
C GLN A 53 10.66 -30.47 8.58
N TYR A 54 11.32 -29.32 8.44
CA TYR A 54 12.69 -29.09 8.90
C TYR A 54 12.70 -28.11 10.07
N GLN A 55 13.66 -28.28 10.98
CA GLN A 55 13.92 -27.31 12.05
C GLN A 55 14.71 -26.11 11.51
N VAL A 56 14.42 -24.91 12.01
CA VAL A 56 15.13 -23.67 11.70
C VAL A 56 15.65 -23.07 13.00
N ASN A 57 16.97 -22.94 13.14
CA ASN A 57 17.54 -22.31 14.33
C ASN A 57 17.72 -20.80 14.13
N ALA A 58 16.90 -20.00 14.80
CA ALA A 58 17.00 -18.54 14.77
C ALA A 58 18.41 -18.01 15.11
N ASP A 59 19.18 -18.68 15.97
CA ASP A 59 20.53 -18.22 16.35
C ASP A 59 21.60 -18.47 15.27
N ASP A 60 21.54 -19.63 14.62
CA ASP A 60 22.57 -20.09 13.67
C ASP A 60 22.21 -19.78 12.21
N PHE A 61 20.94 -19.48 11.92
CA PHE A 61 20.44 -19.32 10.56
C PHE A 61 21.09 -18.14 9.83
N LYS A 62 21.53 -18.35 8.57
CA LYS A 62 22.16 -17.32 7.74
C LYS A 62 21.40 -17.06 6.45
N PHE A 63 21.24 -15.79 6.10
CA PHE A 63 21.02 -15.39 4.72
C PHE A 63 22.38 -15.22 4.06
N THR A 64 22.54 -15.74 2.85
CA THR A 64 23.78 -15.64 2.08
C THR A 64 23.48 -15.43 0.61
N VAL A 65 24.40 -14.82 -0.11
CA VAL A 65 24.33 -14.68 -1.57
C VAL A 65 25.16 -15.80 -2.22
N ASP A 66 24.69 -16.37 -3.33
CA ASP A 66 25.43 -17.39 -4.07
C ASP A 66 26.63 -16.82 -4.84
N ALA A 67 27.65 -17.65 -5.09
CA ALA A 67 28.86 -17.25 -5.80
C ALA A 67 28.55 -16.84 -7.25
N GLY A 68 29.01 -15.65 -7.65
CA GLY A 68 28.76 -15.08 -8.99
C GLY A 68 27.55 -14.15 -9.06
N THR A 69 26.70 -14.10 -8.03
CA THR A 69 25.66 -13.06 -7.91
C THR A 69 26.28 -11.67 -7.75
N PRO A 70 25.74 -10.61 -8.36
CA PRO A 70 26.21 -9.24 -8.15
C PRO A 70 26.18 -8.81 -6.66
N ALA A 71 27.09 -7.92 -6.28
CA ALA A 71 27.04 -7.28 -4.96
C ALA A 71 25.87 -6.30 -4.91
N CYS A 72 25.12 -6.29 -3.81
CA CYS A 72 23.92 -5.46 -3.68
C CYS A 72 23.65 -5.00 -2.25
N ASP A 73 23.53 -3.69 -2.06
CA ASP A 73 23.20 -3.05 -0.79
C ASP A 73 21.74 -3.34 -0.36
N ILE A 74 20.78 -3.31 -1.30
CA ILE A 74 19.36 -3.64 -1.07
C ILE A 74 19.23 -5.01 -0.39
N ILE A 75 19.97 -6.01 -0.88
CA ILE A 75 19.91 -7.39 -0.37
C ILE A 75 20.62 -7.54 0.97
N ILE A 76 21.75 -6.83 1.18
CA ILE A 76 22.44 -6.79 2.48
C ILE A 76 21.52 -6.19 3.55
N GLN A 77 20.86 -5.06 3.25
CA GLN A 77 19.88 -4.44 4.14
C GLN A 77 18.66 -5.34 4.36
N ALA A 78 18.15 -5.98 3.31
CA ALA A 78 17.05 -6.93 3.39
C ALA A 78 17.40 -8.14 4.27
N PHE A 79 18.63 -8.66 4.24
CA PHE A 79 19.03 -9.79 5.10
C PHE A 79 18.99 -9.43 6.58
N VAL A 80 19.44 -8.23 6.96
CA VAL A 80 19.34 -7.73 8.34
C VAL A 80 17.87 -7.59 8.76
N ARG A 81 17.05 -6.97 7.91
CA ARG A 81 15.62 -6.77 8.14
C ARG A 81 14.86 -8.10 8.25
N TYR A 82 15.04 -9.01 7.30
CA TYR A 82 14.36 -10.31 7.28
C TYR A 82 14.81 -11.25 8.40
N LYS A 83 16.02 -11.08 8.94
CA LYS A 83 16.43 -11.77 10.18
C LYS A 83 15.51 -11.39 11.35
N TRP A 84 15.21 -10.11 11.52
CA TRP A 84 14.30 -9.63 12.56
C TRP A 84 12.84 -9.97 12.26
N ILE A 85 12.35 -9.72 11.04
CA ILE A 85 10.96 -10.00 10.61
C ILE A 85 10.58 -11.48 10.75
N THR A 86 11.52 -12.40 10.51
CA THR A 86 11.29 -13.85 10.57
C THR A 86 11.33 -14.38 12.01
N PHE A 87 12.33 -13.97 12.80
CA PHE A 87 12.63 -14.60 14.10
C PHE A 87 12.30 -13.74 15.32
N GLY A 88 11.95 -12.46 15.13
CA GLY A 88 11.74 -11.49 16.20
C GLY A 88 13.04 -11.04 16.90
N PRO A 89 12.93 -10.26 17.99
CA PRO A 89 14.07 -9.91 18.83
C PRO A 89 14.70 -11.16 19.48
N ARG A 90 16.02 -11.13 19.66
CA ARG A 90 16.76 -12.25 20.25
C ARG A 90 16.42 -12.39 21.74
N SER A 91 15.68 -13.43 22.09
CA SER A 91 15.38 -13.75 23.50
C SER A 91 16.61 -14.36 24.20
N ASP A 92 17.36 -13.51 24.91
CA ASP A 92 18.49 -13.90 25.78
C ASP A 92 18.04 -14.65 27.05
N THR A 93 16.73 -14.70 27.32
CA THR A 93 16.13 -15.31 28.51
C THR A 93 15.98 -16.84 28.42
N LEU A 94 16.04 -17.43 27.23
CA LEU A 94 15.93 -18.88 27.01
C LEU A 94 17.26 -19.61 27.29
N LYS A 95 17.61 -19.72 28.58
CA LYS A 95 18.84 -20.37 29.08
C LYS A 95 19.05 -21.84 28.64
N PHE A 96 18.01 -22.50 28.12
CA PHE A 96 18.07 -23.85 27.57
C PHE A 96 17.27 -23.98 26.26
N ARG A 97 17.75 -23.37 25.16
CA ARG A 97 17.26 -23.73 23.82
C ARG A 97 17.69 -25.17 23.51
N ARG A 98 16.72 -26.03 23.19
CA ARG A 98 16.96 -27.42 22.81
C ARG A 98 17.73 -27.41 21.47
N ARG A 99 18.97 -27.90 21.45
CA ARG A 99 19.79 -27.89 20.22
C ARG A 99 19.08 -28.67 19.11
N PRO A 100 18.96 -28.12 17.88
CA PRO A 100 18.30 -28.81 16.78
C PRO A 100 18.98 -30.12 16.45
N ASN A 101 18.22 -31.08 15.94
CA ASN A 101 18.84 -32.26 15.33
C ASN A 101 19.43 -31.86 13.98
N LYS A 102 20.76 -31.72 13.89
CA LYS A 102 21.48 -31.28 12.69
C LYS A 102 21.14 -32.07 11.42
N ALA A 103 20.64 -33.30 11.55
CA ALA A 103 20.23 -34.14 10.42
C ALA A 103 18.98 -33.65 9.68
N ASN A 104 18.09 -32.86 10.32
CA ASN A 104 16.81 -32.38 9.77
C ASN A 104 16.64 -30.86 9.99
N ALA A 105 17.65 -30.05 9.67
CA ALA A 105 17.64 -28.61 9.92
C ALA A 105 18.04 -27.78 8.69
N VAL A 106 17.26 -26.74 8.40
CA VAL A 106 17.58 -25.71 7.41
C VAL A 106 18.23 -24.54 8.16
N ASN A 107 19.54 -24.38 8.00
CA ASN A 107 20.33 -23.36 8.69
C ASN A 107 20.75 -22.19 7.77
N GLN A 108 20.31 -22.18 6.51
CA GLN A 108 20.74 -21.19 5.53
C GLN A 108 19.68 -21.03 4.44
N LEU A 109 19.45 -19.79 4.00
CA LEU A 109 18.82 -19.47 2.72
C LEU A 109 19.89 -18.84 1.81
N THR A 110 20.18 -19.52 0.70
CA THR A 110 21.05 -18.99 -0.34
C THR A 110 20.20 -18.26 -1.37
N VAL A 111 20.55 -17.00 -1.65
CA VAL A 111 19.86 -16.12 -2.60
C VAL A 111 20.74 -15.87 -3.81
N HIS A 112 20.16 -15.95 -5.01
CA HIS A 112 20.81 -15.69 -6.28
C HIS A 112 19.91 -14.83 -7.16
N TYR A 113 20.52 -13.91 -7.91
CA TYR A 113 19.85 -13.11 -8.93
C TYR A 113 20.83 -12.68 -10.04
N ASP A 114 20.31 -12.56 -11.27
CA ASP A 114 21.16 -12.42 -12.46
C ASP A 114 21.62 -10.98 -12.70
N LYS A 115 20.72 -10.00 -12.57
CA LYS A 115 21.02 -8.60 -12.90
C LYS A 115 21.63 -7.82 -11.73
N PRO A 116 22.48 -6.80 -12.01
CA PRO A 116 22.87 -5.79 -11.02
C PRO A 116 21.66 -5.08 -10.37
N CYS A 117 21.87 -4.45 -9.21
CA CYS A 117 20.83 -3.79 -8.43
C CYS A 117 21.01 -2.26 -8.27
N ASP A 118 21.84 -1.66 -9.12
CA ASP A 118 22.20 -0.24 -9.14
C ASP A 118 21.09 0.69 -9.67
N GLN A 119 19.83 0.23 -9.66
CA GLN A 119 18.69 0.88 -10.29
C GLN A 119 17.51 1.00 -9.31
N TYR A 120 16.59 1.92 -9.60
CA TYR A 120 15.27 1.96 -8.96
C TYR A 120 14.34 0.92 -9.59
N LEU A 121 13.32 0.48 -8.84
CA LEU A 121 12.24 -0.34 -9.40
C LEU A 121 11.50 0.47 -10.48
N SER A 122 11.15 -0.16 -11.59
CA SER A 122 10.38 0.44 -12.68
C SER A 122 9.16 -0.43 -13.04
N LEU A 123 8.27 0.08 -13.90
CA LEU A 123 7.14 -0.69 -14.46
C LEU A 123 7.61 -1.91 -15.30
N GLU A 124 8.85 -1.92 -15.77
CA GLU A 124 9.43 -3.01 -16.57
C GLU A 124 10.34 -3.95 -15.78
N SER A 125 10.50 -3.72 -14.47
CA SER A 125 11.31 -4.55 -13.60
C SER A 125 10.70 -5.92 -13.31
N ASP A 126 11.55 -6.92 -13.11
CA ASP A 126 11.14 -8.32 -12.91
C ASP A 126 11.02 -8.66 -11.41
N GLU A 127 9.78 -8.88 -10.97
CA GLU A 127 9.46 -9.26 -9.59
C GLU A 127 9.23 -10.78 -9.43
N SER A 128 9.54 -11.59 -10.44
CA SER A 128 9.39 -13.04 -10.39
C SER A 128 10.50 -13.74 -9.60
N TYR A 129 10.15 -14.84 -8.93
CA TYR A 129 11.11 -15.64 -8.17
C TYR A 129 10.70 -17.12 -8.07
N THR A 130 11.69 -17.96 -7.77
CA THR A 130 11.50 -19.36 -7.37
C THR A 130 12.15 -19.59 -6.01
N LEU A 131 11.36 -20.05 -5.04
CA LEU A 131 11.79 -20.39 -3.67
C LEU A 131 11.65 -21.90 -3.46
N ALA A 132 12.73 -22.59 -3.12
CA ALA A 132 12.76 -24.03 -2.91
C ALA A 132 13.37 -24.38 -1.55
N VAL A 133 12.62 -25.16 -0.75
CA VAL A 133 13.02 -25.68 0.57
C VAL A 133 12.99 -27.20 0.49
N THR A 134 14.15 -27.83 0.28
CA THR A 134 14.29 -29.27 0.02
C THR A 134 15.60 -29.83 0.57
N GLY A 135 15.57 -31.00 1.21
CA GLY A 135 16.78 -31.74 1.60
C GLY A 135 17.74 -30.95 2.50
N ASN A 136 17.24 -30.31 3.56
CA ASN A 136 17.98 -29.40 4.46
C ASN A 136 18.55 -28.13 3.80
N THR A 137 18.28 -27.88 2.52
CA THR A 137 18.67 -26.65 1.81
C THR A 137 17.46 -25.75 1.59
N ALA A 138 17.67 -24.43 1.64
CA ALA A 138 16.74 -23.45 1.12
C ALA A 138 17.45 -22.54 0.10
N THR A 139 16.81 -22.35 -1.04
CA THR A 139 17.33 -21.54 -2.16
C THR A 139 16.26 -20.60 -2.66
N LEU A 140 16.65 -19.38 -3.00
CA LEU A 140 15.82 -18.35 -3.61
C LEU A 140 16.53 -17.82 -4.85
N THR A 141 15.85 -17.89 -5.99
CA THR A 141 16.36 -17.47 -7.30
C THR A 141 15.39 -16.49 -7.93
N ALA A 142 15.89 -15.43 -8.57
CA ALA A 142 15.10 -14.40 -9.24
C ALA A 142 15.90 -13.78 -10.39
N ASN A 143 15.25 -13.22 -11.41
CA ASN A 143 15.98 -12.58 -12.51
C ASN A 143 16.58 -11.23 -12.07
N GLU A 144 15.87 -10.51 -11.18
CA GLU A 144 16.28 -9.22 -10.62
C GLU A 144 16.17 -9.23 -9.08
N VAL A 145 16.84 -8.24 -8.46
CA VAL A 145 16.83 -8.01 -7.01
C VAL A 145 15.41 -7.91 -6.42
N TRP A 146 14.44 -7.42 -7.20
CA TRP A 146 13.07 -7.20 -6.76
C TRP A 146 12.35 -8.51 -6.49
N GLY A 147 12.45 -9.49 -7.39
CA GLY A 147 11.95 -10.85 -7.16
C GLY A 147 12.56 -11.49 -5.91
N ALA A 148 13.86 -11.26 -5.66
CA ALA A 148 14.50 -11.73 -4.44
C ALA A 148 13.91 -11.08 -3.17
N LEU A 149 13.56 -9.78 -3.18
CA LEU A 149 12.81 -9.17 -2.08
C LEU A 149 11.44 -9.81 -1.85
N ARG A 150 10.68 -10.09 -2.92
CA ARG A 150 9.36 -10.75 -2.80
C ARG A 150 9.46 -12.17 -2.27
N GLY A 151 10.48 -12.91 -2.68
CA GLY A 151 10.76 -14.26 -2.18
C GLY A 151 11.27 -14.30 -0.74
N LEU A 152 11.99 -13.27 -0.28
CA LEU A 152 12.38 -13.14 1.13
C LEU A 152 11.16 -12.91 2.04
N GLU A 153 10.18 -12.10 1.61
CA GLU A 153 8.90 -11.99 2.34
C GLU A 153 8.23 -13.35 2.42
N THR A 154 8.00 -14.02 1.27
CA THR A 154 7.36 -15.33 1.24
C THR A 154 8.09 -16.37 2.10
N PHE A 155 9.43 -16.39 2.09
CA PHE A 155 10.21 -17.25 2.99
C PHE A 155 9.91 -16.96 4.47
N SER A 156 9.87 -15.69 4.87
CA SER A 156 9.59 -15.29 6.27
C SER A 156 8.18 -15.68 6.74
N GLN A 157 7.24 -15.87 5.80
CA GLN A 157 5.87 -16.30 6.07
C GLN A 157 5.74 -17.83 6.20
N LEU A 158 6.61 -18.61 5.54
CA LEU A 158 6.68 -20.07 5.66
C LEU A 158 7.36 -20.55 6.96
N VAL A 159 8.15 -19.69 7.61
CA VAL A 159 8.85 -20.01 8.87
C VAL A 159 7.90 -19.81 10.04
N LEU A 160 7.53 -20.91 10.70
CA LEU A 160 6.57 -20.93 11.79
C LEU A 160 7.24 -21.07 13.16
N PRO A 161 6.83 -20.29 14.17
CA PRO A 161 7.29 -20.49 15.54
C PRO A 161 6.66 -21.76 16.12
N GLN A 162 7.50 -22.64 16.66
CA GLN A 162 7.11 -23.78 17.48
C GLN A 162 7.53 -23.46 18.92
N GLY A 163 6.66 -23.72 19.90
CA GLY A 163 6.87 -23.32 21.30
C GLY A 163 8.25 -23.70 21.87
N SER A 164 8.75 -22.92 22.83
CA SER A 164 10.14 -22.90 23.34
C SER A 164 11.20 -22.19 22.46
N GLY A 165 10.76 -21.37 21.49
CA GLY A 165 11.65 -20.53 20.68
C GLY A 165 12.34 -21.29 19.55
N MET A 166 11.80 -22.44 19.16
CA MET A 166 12.19 -23.14 17.94
C MET A 166 11.38 -22.61 16.75
N PHE A 167 11.91 -22.76 15.54
CA PHE A 167 11.16 -22.48 14.32
C PHE A 167 11.17 -23.71 13.42
N VAL A 168 10.14 -23.82 12.58
CA VAL A 168 9.98 -24.92 11.63
C VAL A 168 9.56 -24.40 10.26
N ILE A 169 9.90 -25.14 9.21
CA ILE A 169 9.49 -24.85 7.83
C ILE A 169 9.19 -26.15 7.08
N ASN A 170 8.10 -26.18 6.32
CA ASN A 170 7.71 -27.35 5.53
C ASN A 170 8.46 -27.36 4.19
N SER A 171 8.84 -28.55 3.71
CA SER A 171 9.45 -28.72 2.39
C SER A 171 8.48 -28.26 1.31
N THR A 172 8.88 -27.22 0.59
CA THR A 172 8.00 -26.41 -0.25
C THR A 172 8.76 -25.93 -1.49
N LEU A 173 8.10 -25.96 -2.65
CA LEU A 173 8.54 -25.35 -3.89
C LEU A 173 7.51 -24.30 -4.31
N ILE A 174 7.95 -23.06 -4.50
CA ILE A 174 7.14 -21.93 -4.98
C ILE A 174 7.76 -21.36 -6.25
N ARG A 175 6.92 -21.07 -7.24
CA ARG A 175 7.24 -20.28 -8.43
C ARG A 175 6.20 -19.18 -8.56
N ASP A 176 6.63 -17.93 -8.51
CA ASP A 176 5.72 -16.81 -8.25
C ASP A 176 6.13 -15.53 -8.99
N ALA A 177 5.13 -14.69 -9.29
CA ALA A 177 5.26 -13.42 -9.99
C ALA A 177 3.94 -12.63 -9.84
N PRO A 178 3.95 -11.29 -9.82
CA PRO A 178 2.72 -10.51 -9.70
C PRO A 178 1.83 -10.63 -10.95
N ARG A 179 0.50 -10.62 -10.80
CA ARG A 179 -0.47 -10.53 -11.91
C ARG A 179 -0.46 -9.15 -12.57
N PHE A 180 -0.24 -8.10 -11.78
CA PHE A 180 -0.20 -6.71 -12.22
C PHE A 180 1.11 -6.01 -11.81
N LYS A 181 1.65 -5.18 -12.69
CA LYS A 181 2.94 -4.50 -12.51
C LYS A 181 2.86 -3.27 -11.62
N HIS A 182 1.71 -2.58 -11.62
CA HIS A 182 1.48 -1.39 -10.81
C HIS A 182 0.58 -1.74 -9.62
N ARG A 183 1.10 -1.65 -8.40
CA ARG A 183 0.37 -2.03 -7.17
C ARG A 183 0.56 -0.93 -6.15
N GLY A 184 -0.37 0.02 -6.13
CA GLY A 184 -0.29 1.26 -5.40
C GLY A 184 -0.97 1.28 -4.04
N VAL A 185 -0.44 2.13 -3.17
CA VAL A 185 -1.11 2.68 -1.99
C VAL A 185 -0.96 4.19 -2.07
N LEU A 186 -2.08 4.90 -2.15
CA LEU A 186 -2.13 6.36 -2.00
C LEU A 186 -2.25 6.71 -0.53
N LEU A 187 -1.35 7.57 -0.04
CA LEU A 187 -1.51 8.27 1.23
C LEU A 187 -1.52 9.78 0.98
N ASP A 188 -2.56 10.41 1.51
CA ASP A 188 -2.74 11.85 1.59
C ASP A 188 -1.95 12.39 2.79
N GLY A 189 -0.95 13.21 2.52
CA GLY A 189 -0.15 13.94 3.53
C GLY A 189 -0.55 15.41 3.67
N SER A 190 -1.61 15.85 2.99
CA SER A 190 -2.06 17.23 2.97
C SER A 190 -3.24 17.47 3.91
N ARG A 191 -4.36 16.75 3.72
CA ARG A 191 -5.61 16.95 4.49
C ARG A 191 -5.39 16.75 5.99
N HIS A 192 -4.46 15.87 6.35
CA HIS A 192 -3.70 15.89 7.60
C HIS A 192 -2.26 15.47 7.31
N PHE A 193 -1.30 16.08 8.01
CA PHE A 193 0.11 15.70 7.88
C PHE A 193 0.37 14.31 8.49
N LEU A 194 1.04 13.44 7.74
CA LEU A 194 1.52 12.14 8.21
C LEU A 194 3.01 12.20 8.53
N SER A 195 3.43 11.78 9.73
CA SER A 195 4.85 11.85 10.09
C SER A 195 5.70 10.89 9.25
N VAL A 196 6.98 11.24 9.06
CA VAL A 196 7.98 10.39 8.39
C VAL A 196 8.02 8.97 9.00
N LEU A 197 7.77 8.85 10.31
CA LEU A 197 7.64 7.57 10.99
C LEU A 197 6.44 6.76 10.45
N LYS A 198 5.26 7.35 10.32
CA LYS A 198 4.06 6.66 9.81
C LYS A 198 4.10 6.38 8.32
N LEU A 199 4.73 7.24 7.53
CA LEU A 199 5.03 6.94 6.12
C LEU A 199 5.95 5.71 6.02
N LYS A 200 7.00 5.63 6.84
CA LYS A 200 7.91 4.46 6.90
C LYS A 200 7.27 3.19 7.44
N GLU A 201 6.40 3.28 8.45
CA GLU A 201 5.60 2.14 8.91
C GLU A 201 4.72 1.59 7.76
N ASN A 202 4.05 2.48 7.01
CA ASN A 202 3.27 2.05 5.85
C ASN A 202 4.13 1.43 4.75
N LEU A 203 5.29 1.99 4.41
CA LEU A 203 6.23 1.38 3.44
C LEU A 203 6.72 -0.01 3.87
N GLU A 204 6.89 -0.27 5.17
CA GLU A 204 7.22 -1.60 5.69
C GLU A 204 6.02 -2.56 5.59
N ALA A 205 4.79 -2.11 5.86
CA ALA A 205 3.58 -2.90 5.70
C ALA A 205 3.26 -3.19 4.23
N MET A 206 3.53 -2.26 3.32
CA MET A 206 3.45 -2.42 1.87
C MET A 206 4.39 -3.53 1.38
N ALA A 207 5.65 -3.51 1.84
CA ALA A 207 6.64 -4.53 1.47
C ALA A 207 6.20 -5.94 1.89
N GLN A 208 5.62 -6.08 3.10
CA GLN A 208 5.07 -7.35 3.60
C GLN A 208 3.86 -7.85 2.80
N ASN A 209 3.14 -6.94 2.15
CA ASN A 209 1.99 -7.22 1.28
C ASN A 209 2.36 -7.29 -0.21
N LYS A 210 3.63 -7.07 -0.58
CA LYS A 210 4.14 -7.02 -1.96
C LYS A 210 3.52 -5.91 -2.83
N PHE A 211 3.01 -4.82 -2.22
CA PHE A 211 2.80 -3.55 -2.93
C PHE A 211 4.15 -2.99 -3.41
N ASN A 212 4.14 -2.20 -4.48
CA ASN A 212 5.37 -1.71 -5.12
C ASN A 212 5.32 -0.26 -5.61
N VAL A 213 4.21 0.45 -5.43
CA VAL A 213 4.08 1.89 -5.65
C VAL A 213 3.53 2.53 -4.37
N PHE A 214 4.25 3.53 -3.87
CA PHE A 214 3.74 4.51 -2.92
C PHE A 214 3.37 5.74 -3.73
N HIS A 215 2.07 5.99 -3.84
CA HIS A 215 1.52 7.20 -4.42
C HIS A 215 1.41 8.21 -3.27
N TRP A 216 2.18 9.28 -3.36
CA TRP A 216 2.27 10.28 -2.30
C TRP A 216 1.54 11.53 -2.74
N HIS A 217 0.26 11.61 -2.36
CA HIS A 217 -0.55 12.81 -2.46
C HIS A 217 -0.06 13.79 -1.40
N ILE A 218 0.91 14.62 -1.77
CA ILE A 218 1.76 15.35 -0.81
C ILE A 218 1.25 16.77 -0.53
N VAL A 219 0.46 17.37 -1.40
CA VAL A 219 -0.11 18.72 -1.25
C VAL A 219 -1.54 18.77 -1.81
N ASP A 220 -2.39 19.62 -1.24
CA ASP A 220 -3.80 19.82 -1.63
C ASP A 220 -4.27 21.21 -1.15
N ASP A 221 -5.58 21.49 -1.13
CA ASP A 221 -6.19 22.72 -0.64
C ASP A 221 -5.78 23.09 0.79
N GLN A 222 -5.75 22.12 1.71
CA GLN A 222 -5.62 22.39 3.14
C GLN A 222 -4.18 22.59 3.61
N ALA A 223 -3.19 21.98 2.93
CA ALA A 223 -1.78 22.16 3.27
C ALA A 223 -0.81 21.97 2.08
N PHE A 224 0.33 22.65 2.17
CA PHE A 224 1.50 22.46 1.32
C PHE A 224 2.72 22.03 2.16
N PRO A 225 2.80 20.79 2.65
CA PRO A 225 3.93 20.36 3.49
C PRO A 225 5.24 20.12 2.72
N TYR A 226 5.24 20.08 1.37
CA TYR A 226 6.46 19.87 0.58
C TYR A 226 7.44 21.07 0.66
N GLU A 227 8.64 20.86 1.21
CA GLU A 227 9.70 21.88 1.18
C GLU A 227 10.30 22.02 -0.24
N SER A 228 9.85 23.01 -1.01
CA SER A 228 10.51 23.37 -2.27
C SER A 228 11.79 24.17 -2.05
N ILE A 229 12.88 23.80 -2.74
CA ILE A 229 14.15 24.54 -2.70
C ILE A 229 14.06 25.83 -3.51
N ARG A 230 13.43 25.78 -4.70
CA ARG A 230 13.19 26.94 -5.56
C ARG A 230 12.13 27.89 -5.00
N PHE A 231 11.13 27.35 -4.31
CA PHE A 231 10.03 28.14 -3.74
C PHE A 231 9.83 27.90 -2.23
N PRO A 232 10.78 28.29 -1.34
CA PRO A 232 10.69 28.02 0.10
C PRO A 232 9.47 28.65 0.79
N ASN A 233 8.83 29.64 0.16
CA ASN A 233 7.60 30.23 0.68
C ASN A 233 6.39 29.29 0.57
N MET A 234 6.42 28.28 -0.30
CA MET A 234 5.31 27.33 -0.49
C MET A 234 4.98 26.61 0.81
N SER A 235 5.94 25.91 1.40
CA SER A 235 5.72 25.25 2.69
C SER A 235 5.62 26.24 3.85
N LYS A 236 6.44 27.29 3.85
CA LYS A 236 6.43 28.29 4.94
C LYS A 236 5.10 29.03 5.10
N LEU A 237 4.29 29.15 4.05
CA LEU A 237 3.01 29.86 4.07
C LEU A 237 1.80 28.94 3.80
N GLY A 238 2.03 27.74 3.27
CA GLY A 238 0.99 26.77 2.94
C GLY A 238 0.94 25.54 3.85
N ALA A 239 1.98 25.21 4.61
CA ALA A 239 1.92 24.12 5.60
C ALA A 239 1.17 24.55 6.89
N TYR A 240 0.72 23.57 7.68
CA TYR A 240 0.01 23.85 8.95
C TYR A 240 0.86 24.60 9.98
N ASP A 241 2.11 24.18 10.19
CA ASP A 241 3.16 24.91 10.89
C ASP A 241 4.56 24.36 10.53
N ASP A 242 5.62 24.97 11.06
CA ASP A 242 7.03 24.61 10.79
C ASP A 242 7.40 23.14 11.11
N ASN A 243 6.61 22.41 11.91
CA ASN A 243 6.84 20.99 12.24
C ASN A 243 6.10 20.03 11.28
N HIS A 244 5.18 20.55 10.47
CA HIS A 244 4.37 19.79 9.51
C HIS A 244 4.86 20.01 8.08
N ILE A 245 6.19 19.98 7.91
CA ILE A 245 6.89 20.17 6.65
C ILE A 245 7.75 18.93 6.40
N TYR A 246 7.67 18.38 5.19
CA TYR A 246 8.59 17.36 4.69
C TYR A 246 9.83 18.06 4.15
N SER A 247 10.92 18.04 4.90
CA SER A 247 12.18 18.61 4.42
C SER A 247 12.75 17.78 3.27
N GLN A 248 13.65 18.38 2.51
CA GLN A 248 14.39 17.66 1.46
C GLN A 248 15.14 16.44 2.00
N ALA A 249 15.59 16.46 3.27
CA ALA A 249 16.21 15.31 3.90
C ALA A 249 15.20 14.18 4.18
N ASP A 250 14.00 14.51 4.65
CA ASP A 250 12.92 13.55 4.90
C ASP A 250 12.45 12.88 3.61
N ILE A 251 12.31 13.66 2.54
CA ILE A 251 11.88 13.17 1.22
C ILE A 251 12.90 12.17 0.66
N GLN A 252 14.21 12.49 0.71
CA GLN A 252 15.26 11.58 0.26
C GLN A 252 15.36 10.32 1.12
N ASP A 253 15.17 10.44 2.44
CA ASP A 253 15.13 9.31 3.38
C ASP A 253 13.92 8.39 3.13
N ILE A 254 12.74 8.95 2.80
CA ILE A 254 11.55 8.19 2.37
C ILE A 254 11.80 7.46 1.04
N ILE A 255 12.37 8.15 0.04
CA ILE A 255 12.70 7.56 -1.27
C ILE A 255 13.69 6.39 -1.13
N GLU A 256 14.75 6.54 -0.33
CA GLU A 256 15.71 5.46 -0.07
C GLU A 256 15.08 4.31 0.72
N PHE A 257 14.28 4.61 1.74
CA PHE A 257 13.57 3.61 2.54
C PHE A 257 12.59 2.78 1.68
N ALA A 258 11.95 3.40 0.70
CA ALA A 258 11.13 2.74 -0.31
C ALA A 258 11.98 1.90 -1.29
N ARG A 259 13.09 2.45 -1.82
CA ARG A 259 14.00 1.75 -2.75
C ARG A 259 14.51 0.43 -2.19
N VAL A 260 14.98 0.39 -0.94
CA VAL A 260 15.49 -0.84 -0.29
C VAL A 260 14.40 -1.86 0.11
N ARG A 261 13.15 -1.57 -0.25
CA ARG A 261 11.96 -2.44 -0.18
C ARG A 261 11.38 -2.75 -1.56
N GLY A 262 11.97 -2.21 -2.63
CA GLY A 262 11.41 -2.29 -3.97
C GLY A 262 10.05 -1.60 -4.04
N ILE A 263 9.95 -0.38 -3.55
CA ILE A 263 8.76 0.45 -3.66
C ILE A 263 9.17 1.72 -4.41
N ARG A 264 8.42 2.03 -5.48
CA ARG A 264 8.49 3.29 -6.22
C ARG A 264 7.82 4.38 -5.41
N VAL A 265 8.34 5.60 -5.43
CA VAL A 265 7.66 6.78 -4.86
C VAL A 265 7.20 7.65 -6.02
N VAL A 266 5.90 7.66 -6.28
CA VAL A 266 5.25 8.50 -7.30
C VAL A 266 4.66 9.69 -6.56
N PRO A 267 5.23 10.90 -6.70
CA PRO A 267 4.66 12.10 -6.10
C PRO A 267 3.43 12.55 -6.89
N GLU A 268 2.45 13.10 -6.18
CA GLU A 268 1.34 13.85 -6.77
C GLU A 268 1.39 15.31 -6.35
N PHE A 269 1.30 16.19 -7.33
CA PHE A 269 1.13 17.63 -7.13
C PHE A 269 -0.08 18.04 -7.96
N ASP A 270 -1.27 17.93 -7.36
CA ASP A 270 -2.54 18.11 -8.05
C ASP A 270 -2.71 19.55 -8.56
N SER A 271 -3.29 19.68 -9.75
CA SER A 271 -3.62 20.95 -10.39
C SER A 271 -4.51 20.73 -11.64
N PRO A 272 -5.40 21.67 -12.01
CA PRO A 272 -5.56 23.01 -11.45
C PRO A 272 -6.50 23.09 -10.25
N GLY A 273 -7.25 22.02 -9.93
CA GLY A 273 -8.01 21.87 -8.69
C GLY A 273 -7.10 21.80 -7.47
N HIS A 274 -7.67 21.58 -6.27
CA HIS A 274 -6.94 21.20 -5.04
C HIS A 274 -5.66 22.01 -4.72
N THR A 275 -5.67 23.31 -5.00
CA THR A 275 -4.48 24.19 -4.99
C THR A 275 -4.57 25.39 -4.03
N GLN A 276 -5.58 25.47 -3.15
CA GLN A 276 -5.77 26.64 -2.27
C GLN A 276 -4.52 26.97 -1.41
N SER A 277 -3.83 25.96 -0.88
CA SER A 277 -2.61 26.15 -0.07
C SER A 277 -1.44 26.80 -0.85
N TRP A 278 -1.43 26.67 -2.19
CA TRP A 278 -0.37 27.17 -3.08
C TRP A 278 -0.46 28.70 -3.24
N GLY A 279 -1.68 29.26 -3.22
CA GLY A 279 -1.96 30.67 -3.46
C GLY A 279 -1.38 31.62 -2.41
N SER A 280 -1.13 31.13 -1.19
CA SER A 280 -0.46 31.90 -0.12
C SER A 280 0.97 32.29 -0.47
N ALA A 281 1.65 31.53 -1.34
CA ALA A 281 3.06 31.70 -1.65
C ALA A 281 3.33 32.29 -3.04
N ILE A 282 2.49 31.97 -4.05
CA ILE A 282 2.66 32.43 -5.43
C ILE A 282 1.55 33.43 -5.78
N SER A 283 1.92 34.70 -5.89
CA SER A 283 0.99 35.78 -6.24
C SER A 283 0.38 35.55 -7.62
N ASN A 284 -0.94 35.78 -7.74
CA ASN A 284 -1.76 35.57 -8.93
C ASN A 284 -1.89 34.12 -9.46
N LEU A 285 -1.30 33.12 -8.80
CA LEU A 285 -1.43 31.72 -9.22
C LEU A 285 -2.89 31.23 -9.23
N LEU A 286 -3.66 31.58 -8.19
CA LEU A 286 -5.06 31.16 -8.07
C LEU A 286 -6.01 32.19 -8.66
N THR A 287 -7.09 31.70 -9.26
CA THR A 287 -8.14 32.55 -9.83
C THR A 287 -8.86 33.31 -8.70
N LYS A 288 -9.01 34.62 -8.85
CA LYS A 288 -9.87 35.45 -7.99
C LYS A 288 -11.34 35.26 -8.39
N CYS A 289 -12.20 34.89 -7.44
CA CYS A 289 -13.63 34.71 -7.71
C CYS A 289 -14.41 36.03 -7.55
N TYR A 290 -15.47 36.21 -8.34
CA TYR A 290 -16.24 37.44 -8.40
C TYR A 290 -17.72 37.18 -8.13
N ASN A 291 -18.33 38.08 -7.35
CA ASN A 291 -19.77 38.11 -7.14
C ASN A 291 -20.29 39.52 -7.44
N ASN A 292 -21.36 39.60 -8.24
CA ASN A 292 -21.98 40.86 -8.71
C ASN A 292 -20.99 41.89 -9.29
N GLY A 293 -19.93 41.43 -9.99
CA GLY A 293 -18.93 42.29 -10.63
C GLY A 293 -17.81 42.79 -9.71
N SER A 294 -17.72 42.29 -8.48
CA SER A 294 -16.64 42.58 -7.52
C SER A 294 -15.96 41.31 -7.04
N PHE A 295 -14.65 41.35 -6.81
CA PHE A 295 -13.91 40.28 -6.12
C PHE A 295 -14.56 40.01 -4.75
N ASP A 296 -14.93 38.75 -4.49
CA ASP A 296 -15.70 38.40 -3.29
C ASP A 296 -14.84 38.00 -2.09
N GLY A 297 -13.51 37.91 -2.28
CA GLY A 297 -12.55 37.53 -1.25
C GLY A 297 -12.10 36.07 -1.33
N SER A 298 -12.73 35.24 -2.17
CA SER A 298 -12.39 33.84 -2.37
C SER A 298 -11.53 33.60 -3.61
N TYR A 299 -10.80 32.49 -3.59
CA TYR A 299 -9.99 32.00 -4.70
C TYR A 299 -10.50 30.64 -5.16
N GLY A 300 -10.24 30.30 -6.41
CA GLY A 300 -10.58 29.01 -7.02
C GLY A 300 -9.35 28.35 -7.65
N PRO A 301 -9.54 27.49 -8.66
CA PRO A 301 -8.45 26.76 -9.32
C PRO A 301 -7.34 27.67 -9.87
N VAL A 302 -6.16 27.09 -10.11
CA VAL A 302 -5.03 27.76 -10.79
C VAL A 302 -5.52 28.54 -12.01
N ASN A 303 -5.07 29.79 -12.17
CA ASN A 303 -5.45 30.67 -13.26
C ASN A 303 -4.75 30.23 -14.56
N PRO A 304 -5.49 29.71 -15.56
CA PRO A 304 -4.93 29.20 -16.80
C PRO A 304 -4.76 30.30 -17.86
N ALA A 305 -5.24 31.52 -17.61
CA ALA A 305 -5.08 32.67 -18.49
C ALA A 305 -3.77 33.44 -18.23
N ASP A 306 -3.14 33.26 -17.07
CA ASP A 306 -1.89 33.94 -16.68
C ASP A 306 -0.65 33.13 -17.09
N GLU A 307 0.22 33.71 -17.92
CA GLU A 307 1.47 33.10 -18.36
C GLU A 307 2.44 32.83 -17.19
N SER A 308 2.34 33.60 -16.10
CA SER A 308 3.18 33.42 -14.91
C SER A 308 2.90 32.12 -14.16
N SER A 309 1.67 31.59 -14.24
CA SER A 309 1.30 30.25 -13.75
C SER A 309 2.17 29.18 -14.40
N TYR A 310 2.31 29.20 -15.73
CA TYR A 310 3.11 28.21 -16.46
C TYR A 310 4.62 28.37 -16.24
N ASN A 311 5.12 29.59 -16.06
CA ASN A 311 6.51 29.84 -15.69
C ASN A 311 6.86 29.31 -14.27
N PHE A 312 5.91 29.43 -13.34
CA PHE A 312 6.01 28.80 -12.01
C PHE A 312 5.99 27.28 -12.13
N LEU A 313 4.99 26.70 -12.83
CA LEU A 313 4.83 25.25 -12.99
C LEU A 313 6.05 24.61 -13.67
N ASP A 314 6.61 25.22 -14.72
CA ASP A 314 7.87 24.74 -15.34
C ASP A 314 9.04 24.73 -14.34
N SER A 315 9.21 25.84 -13.63
CA SER A 315 10.26 25.95 -12.62
C SER A 315 10.07 24.98 -11.44
N PHE A 316 8.82 24.66 -11.08
CA PHE A 316 8.46 23.77 -9.97
C PHE A 316 8.58 22.29 -10.37
N PHE A 317 7.96 21.87 -11.47
CA PHE A 317 8.06 20.49 -11.95
C PHE A 317 9.47 20.12 -12.42
N GLY A 318 10.29 21.09 -12.85
CA GLY A 318 11.73 20.88 -13.06
C GLY A 318 12.52 20.57 -11.77
N GLU A 319 12.04 20.99 -10.60
CA GLU A 319 12.55 20.55 -9.30
C GLU A 319 12.00 19.19 -8.91
N VAL A 320 10.68 18.99 -8.98
CA VAL A 320 10.03 17.70 -8.67
C VAL A 320 10.65 16.55 -9.48
N ALA A 321 10.88 16.76 -10.78
CA ALA A 321 11.49 15.77 -11.66
C ALA A 321 12.95 15.42 -11.30
N ASN A 322 13.65 16.30 -10.59
CA ASN A 322 15.01 16.09 -10.09
C ASN A 322 15.03 15.49 -8.67
N VAL A 323 14.06 15.85 -7.81
CA VAL A 323 13.94 15.33 -6.43
C VAL A 323 13.45 13.89 -6.42
N PHE A 324 12.47 13.55 -7.26
CA PHE A 324 11.86 12.22 -7.30
C PHE A 324 12.43 11.40 -8.47
N PRO A 325 13.05 10.22 -8.21
CA PRO A 325 13.72 9.44 -9.24
C PRO A 325 12.78 8.59 -10.11
N ASP A 326 11.52 8.37 -9.70
CA ASP A 326 10.58 7.58 -10.50
C ASP A 326 10.35 8.20 -11.88
N HIS A 327 10.07 7.36 -12.89
CA HIS A 327 9.82 7.86 -14.24
C HIS A 327 8.50 8.66 -14.31
N TYR A 328 7.54 8.36 -13.43
CA TYR A 328 6.22 8.98 -13.44
C TYR A 328 6.05 10.01 -12.31
N ILE A 329 5.29 11.06 -12.60
CA ILE A 329 4.73 12.03 -11.65
C ILE A 329 3.21 12.00 -11.83
N HIS A 330 2.42 11.97 -10.75
CA HIS A 330 0.97 12.16 -10.85
C HIS A 330 0.70 13.67 -10.90
N LEU A 331 -0.10 14.09 -11.89
CA LEU A 331 -0.41 15.50 -12.15
C LEU A 331 -1.83 15.87 -11.74
N GLY A 332 -2.56 14.91 -11.19
CA GLY A 332 -3.90 15.12 -10.67
C GLY A 332 -4.91 15.42 -11.76
N GLY A 333 -5.63 16.52 -11.58
CA GLY A 333 -6.56 17.10 -12.55
C GLY A 333 -8.00 16.59 -12.38
N ASP A 334 -8.40 16.23 -11.17
CA ASP A 334 -9.78 15.89 -10.80
C ASP A 334 -10.59 17.10 -10.30
N GLU A 335 -11.90 16.89 -10.15
CA GLU A 335 -12.87 17.74 -9.43
C GLU A 335 -12.82 19.28 -9.65
N VAL A 336 -12.29 19.75 -10.79
CA VAL A 336 -12.12 21.18 -11.08
C VAL A 336 -13.47 21.91 -11.16
N ASP A 337 -13.79 22.74 -10.16
CA ASP A 337 -14.97 23.61 -10.20
C ASP A 337 -14.72 24.86 -11.08
N PHE A 338 -15.40 24.90 -12.22
CA PHE A 338 -15.35 26.02 -13.16
C PHE A 338 -16.10 27.28 -12.69
N SER A 339 -16.83 27.25 -11.56
CA SER A 339 -17.65 28.38 -11.10
C SER A 339 -16.84 29.68 -10.89
N CYS A 340 -15.65 29.56 -10.29
CA CYS A 340 -14.75 30.69 -10.08
C CYS A 340 -14.16 31.20 -11.41
N TRP A 341 -13.80 30.31 -12.34
CA TRP A 341 -13.38 30.68 -13.70
C TRP A 341 -14.50 31.42 -14.46
N GLU A 342 -15.75 30.96 -14.40
CA GLU A 342 -16.88 31.64 -15.04
C GLU A 342 -17.16 33.02 -14.42
N SER A 343 -16.91 33.17 -13.12
CA SER A 343 -17.09 34.47 -12.45
C SER A 343 -16.07 35.53 -12.90
N ASN A 344 -14.87 35.10 -13.29
CA ASN A 344 -13.72 35.99 -13.43
C ASN A 344 -13.72 36.72 -14.80
N PRO A 345 -13.61 38.06 -14.82
CA PRO A 345 -13.68 38.84 -16.07
C PRO A 345 -12.44 38.67 -16.97
N GLU A 346 -11.25 38.48 -16.41
CA GLU A 346 -9.99 38.29 -17.17
C GLU A 346 -10.01 36.92 -17.87
N ILE A 347 -10.48 35.88 -17.18
CA ILE A 347 -10.71 34.56 -17.79
C ILE A 347 -11.83 34.62 -18.84
N THR A 348 -12.90 35.38 -18.59
CA THR A 348 -13.99 35.58 -19.57
C THR A 348 -13.51 36.26 -20.87
N GLU A 349 -12.53 37.16 -20.79
CA GLU A 349 -11.86 37.77 -21.95
C GLU A 349 -10.97 36.73 -22.67
N PHE A 350 -10.14 35.99 -21.94
CA PHE A 350 -9.30 34.92 -22.48
C PHE A 350 -10.11 33.82 -23.20
N MET A 351 -11.27 33.43 -22.64
CA MET A 351 -12.19 32.46 -23.23
C MET A 351 -12.77 32.93 -24.58
N GLN A 352 -12.94 34.24 -24.76
CA GLN A 352 -13.35 34.83 -26.04
C GLN A 352 -12.20 34.83 -27.05
N ASP A 353 -11.00 35.26 -26.63
CA ASP A 353 -9.80 35.31 -27.47
C ASP A 353 -9.36 33.93 -27.97
N LYS A 354 -9.49 32.89 -27.14
CA LYS A 354 -9.23 31.49 -27.53
C LYS A 354 -10.37 30.87 -28.35
N GLY A 355 -11.55 31.49 -28.40
CA GLY A 355 -12.74 30.95 -29.06
C GLY A 355 -13.39 29.77 -28.31
N PHE A 356 -13.10 29.59 -27.01
CA PHE A 356 -13.70 28.54 -26.16
C PHE A 356 -15.15 28.87 -25.74
N GLY A 357 -15.55 30.13 -25.82
CA GLY A 357 -16.92 30.57 -25.55
C GLY A 357 -17.27 30.42 -24.06
N LYS A 358 -18.17 29.49 -23.73
CA LYS A 358 -18.55 29.14 -22.35
C LYS A 358 -18.18 27.70 -21.96
N ASN A 359 -17.37 27.01 -22.76
CA ASN A 359 -17.00 25.62 -22.48
C ASN A 359 -15.69 25.55 -21.67
N TYR A 360 -15.80 25.64 -20.34
CA TYR A 360 -14.64 25.65 -19.44
C TYR A 360 -13.84 24.34 -19.42
N SER A 361 -14.41 23.21 -19.86
CA SER A 361 -13.64 21.98 -20.10
C SER A 361 -12.54 22.16 -21.16
N LEU A 362 -12.72 23.08 -22.13
CA LEU A 362 -11.65 23.43 -23.08
C LEU A 362 -10.54 24.29 -22.45
N LEU A 363 -10.87 25.03 -21.38
CA LEU A 363 -9.90 25.82 -20.62
C LEU A 363 -9.05 24.91 -19.72
N GLU A 364 -9.68 23.91 -19.11
CA GLU A 364 -9.00 22.82 -18.41
C GLU A 364 -8.15 21.97 -19.35
N GLU A 365 -8.67 21.57 -20.53
CA GLU A 365 -7.86 20.90 -21.58
C GLU A 365 -6.64 21.75 -21.94
N PHE A 366 -6.81 23.06 -22.14
CA PHE A 366 -5.70 23.98 -22.42
C PHE A 366 -4.70 24.01 -21.25
N TYR A 367 -5.16 24.08 -20.00
CA TYR A 367 -4.28 24.03 -18.84
C TYR A 367 -3.47 22.74 -18.78
N MET A 368 -4.15 21.59 -18.83
CA MET A 368 -3.51 20.28 -18.75
C MET A 368 -2.54 20.08 -19.90
N GLN A 369 -2.89 20.42 -21.15
CA GLN A 369 -1.95 20.30 -22.28
C GLN A 369 -0.65 21.08 -22.08
N ASN A 370 -0.68 22.28 -21.50
CA ASN A 370 0.53 23.03 -21.18
C ASN A 370 1.35 22.35 -20.07
N LEU A 371 0.70 21.88 -19.00
CA LEU A 371 1.36 21.14 -17.91
C LEU A 371 1.98 19.82 -18.39
N LEU A 372 1.27 19.05 -19.21
CA LEU A 372 1.77 17.81 -19.81
C LEU A 372 3.00 18.06 -20.69
N ASN A 373 3.01 19.15 -21.47
CA ASN A 373 4.16 19.55 -22.28
C ASN A 373 5.37 19.94 -21.43
N ILE A 374 5.15 20.68 -20.33
CA ILE A 374 6.18 21.02 -19.34
C ILE A 374 6.83 19.75 -18.78
N VAL A 375 6.04 18.83 -18.23
CA VAL A 375 6.54 17.60 -17.57
C VAL A 375 7.23 16.67 -18.59
N SER A 376 6.69 16.58 -19.81
CA SER A 376 7.31 15.84 -20.92
C SER A 376 8.71 16.36 -21.28
N SER A 377 8.95 17.67 -21.15
CA SER A 377 10.26 18.28 -21.46
C SER A 377 11.37 17.77 -20.52
N TYR A 378 11.02 17.42 -19.28
CA TYR A 378 11.90 16.81 -18.27
C TYR A 378 12.06 15.29 -18.45
N LYS A 379 11.51 14.70 -19.52
CA LYS A 379 11.55 13.27 -19.86
C LYS A 379 10.92 12.36 -18.79
N LYS A 380 9.93 12.88 -18.06
CA LYS A 380 9.07 12.11 -17.17
C LYS A 380 7.81 11.70 -17.92
N GLY A 381 7.31 10.49 -17.63
CA GLY A 381 5.93 10.13 -17.90
C GLY A 381 5.01 10.71 -16.82
N TYR A 382 3.71 10.57 -17.00
CA TYR A 382 2.74 11.09 -16.05
C TYR A 382 1.52 10.18 -15.85
N LEU A 383 0.99 10.25 -14.64
CA LEU A 383 -0.35 9.77 -14.27
C LEU A 383 -1.29 10.98 -14.17
N ILE A 384 -2.58 10.74 -14.40
CA ILE A 384 -3.69 11.71 -14.33
C ILE A 384 -4.95 11.02 -13.84
N TRP A 385 -5.82 11.75 -13.12
CA TRP A 385 -7.18 11.28 -12.84
C TRP A 385 -8.02 11.26 -14.14
N GLN A 386 -9.11 10.49 -14.11
CA GLN A 386 -9.94 10.23 -15.30
C GLN A 386 -10.57 11.50 -15.93
N GLU A 387 -10.84 12.53 -15.14
CA GLU A 387 -11.42 13.83 -15.55
C GLU A 387 -10.76 14.40 -16.80
N VAL A 388 -9.43 14.39 -16.83
CA VAL A 388 -8.63 14.92 -17.94
C VAL A 388 -9.02 14.24 -19.26
N ILE A 389 -9.34 12.95 -19.25
CA ILE A 389 -9.83 12.20 -20.42
C ILE A 389 -11.34 12.38 -20.61
N ASP A 390 -12.12 12.43 -19.55
CA ASP A 390 -13.58 12.63 -19.57
C ASP A 390 -13.96 13.96 -20.22
N ASN A 391 -13.20 15.01 -19.91
CA ASN A 391 -13.37 16.38 -20.40
C ASN A 391 -12.73 16.60 -21.78
N GLY A 392 -12.12 15.56 -22.36
CA GLY A 392 -11.72 15.47 -23.77
C GLY A 392 -10.26 15.79 -24.07
N ALA A 393 -9.41 16.01 -23.06
CA ALA A 393 -8.03 16.40 -23.27
C ALA A 393 -7.22 15.30 -23.97
N LYS A 394 -6.46 15.70 -24.99
CA LYS A 394 -5.52 14.81 -25.68
C LYS A 394 -4.20 14.76 -24.93
N VAL A 395 -3.81 13.54 -24.53
CA VAL A 395 -2.60 13.25 -23.76
C VAL A 395 -1.67 12.33 -24.57
N ALA A 396 -0.43 12.13 -24.13
CA ALA A 396 0.50 11.26 -24.83
C ALA A 396 0.08 9.78 -24.75
N ALA A 397 0.50 8.96 -25.71
CA ALA A 397 0.09 7.55 -25.77
C ALA A 397 0.68 6.68 -24.63
N ASP A 398 1.71 7.17 -23.94
CA ASP A 398 2.36 6.54 -22.79
C ASP A 398 1.85 7.02 -21.43
N THR A 399 0.90 7.97 -21.41
CA THR A 399 0.14 8.39 -20.23
C THR A 399 -0.56 7.20 -19.58
N VAL A 400 -0.56 7.20 -18.25
CA VAL A 400 -1.34 6.29 -17.42
C VAL A 400 -2.54 7.07 -16.87
N VAL A 401 -3.74 6.54 -17.04
CA VAL A 401 -4.98 7.16 -16.57
C VAL A 401 -5.46 6.39 -15.34
N GLU A 402 -5.85 7.10 -14.29
CA GLU A 402 -6.35 6.51 -13.05
C GLU A 402 -7.88 6.65 -12.95
N VAL A 403 -8.57 5.51 -12.94
CA VAL A 403 -10.04 5.44 -12.88
C VAL A 403 -10.47 5.30 -11.42
N TRP A 404 -11.08 6.36 -10.89
CA TRP A 404 -11.36 6.52 -9.47
C TRP A 404 -12.85 6.70 -9.16
N LYS A 405 -13.67 7.17 -10.11
CA LYS A 405 -15.10 7.40 -9.86
C LYS A 405 -15.84 6.09 -9.67
N ILE A 406 -16.50 5.95 -8.52
CA ILE A 406 -17.19 4.72 -8.09
C ILE A 406 -18.33 4.35 -9.06
N GLU A 407 -18.95 5.33 -9.71
CA GLU A 407 -20.02 5.09 -10.67
C GLU A 407 -19.49 4.64 -12.03
N ASN A 408 -19.96 3.50 -12.52
CA ASN A 408 -19.69 3.00 -13.88
C ASN A 408 -18.19 2.81 -14.25
N PHE A 409 -17.31 2.59 -13.25
CA PHE A 409 -15.87 2.43 -13.48
C PHE A 409 -15.50 1.32 -14.50
N PHE A 410 -16.30 0.25 -14.64
CA PHE A 410 -16.05 -0.77 -15.68
C PHE A 410 -16.30 -0.24 -17.10
N GLN A 411 -17.31 0.61 -17.29
CA GLN A 411 -17.53 1.28 -18.56
C GLN A 411 -16.40 2.28 -18.85
N GLU A 412 -15.90 2.97 -17.82
CA GLU A 412 -14.78 3.90 -17.97
C GLU A 412 -13.46 3.18 -18.29
N LEU A 413 -13.16 2.07 -17.62
CA LEU A 413 -12.05 1.18 -18.00
C LEU A 413 -12.15 0.73 -19.47
N SER A 414 -13.36 0.42 -19.96
CA SER A 414 -13.58 0.07 -21.38
C SER A 414 -13.31 1.26 -22.31
N LYS A 415 -13.80 2.46 -21.96
CA LYS A 415 -13.58 3.72 -22.68
C LYS A 415 -12.10 4.10 -22.74
N VAL A 416 -11.43 4.29 -21.60
CA VAL A 416 -9.99 4.64 -21.53
C VAL A 416 -9.12 3.66 -22.29
N THR A 417 -9.31 2.34 -22.10
CA THR A 417 -8.50 1.34 -22.81
C THR A 417 -8.84 1.24 -24.30
N SER A 418 -10.07 1.62 -24.74
CA SER A 418 -10.39 1.74 -26.17
C SER A 418 -9.66 2.89 -26.87
N LEU A 419 -9.29 3.94 -26.12
CA LEU A 419 -8.46 5.05 -26.60
C LEU A 419 -6.96 4.70 -26.65
N GLY A 420 -6.57 3.53 -26.11
CA GLY A 420 -5.21 2.99 -26.16
C GLY A 420 -4.32 3.34 -24.97
N TYR A 421 -4.82 4.08 -23.99
CA TYR A 421 -4.04 4.47 -22.81
C TYR A 421 -3.85 3.31 -21.82
N LYS A 422 -2.72 3.32 -21.10
CA LYS A 422 -2.53 2.45 -19.93
C LYS A 422 -3.46 2.92 -18.81
N THR A 423 -3.91 2.00 -17.97
CA THR A 423 -4.90 2.31 -16.94
C THR A 423 -4.58 1.63 -15.61
N VAL A 424 -4.82 2.35 -14.52
CA VAL A 424 -4.82 1.85 -13.15
C VAL A 424 -6.22 2.07 -12.54
N LEU A 425 -6.68 1.12 -11.73
CA LEU A 425 -8.00 1.18 -11.09
C LEU A 425 -7.86 1.53 -9.59
N ALA A 426 -8.57 2.56 -9.16
CA ALA A 426 -8.75 2.94 -7.76
C ALA A 426 -10.22 2.85 -7.28
N ALA A 427 -11.19 2.98 -8.20
CA ALA A 427 -12.59 3.25 -7.88
C ALA A 427 -13.29 2.29 -6.89
N CYS A 428 -12.89 1.02 -6.85
CA CYS A 428 -13.47 0.04 -5.91
C CYS A 428 -12.71 -0.09 -4.58
N TRP A 429 -11.67 0.74 -4.36
CA TRP A 429 -10.62 0.56 -3.36
C TRP A 429 -10.30 1.82 -2.52
N TYR A 430 -11.27 2.73 -2.43
CA TYR A 430 -11.31 3.82 -1.44
C TYR A 430 -11.50 3.24 -0.04
N LEU A 431 -10.45 3.33 0.79
CA LEU A 431 -10.40 2.80 2.15
C LEU A 431 -10.75 3.86 3.21
N ASP A 432 -10.62 5.14 2.89
CA ASP A 432 -11.20 6.27 3.64
C ASP A 432 -12.71 6.08 3.88
N HIS A 433 -13.45 5.59 2.86
CA HIS A 433 -14.84 5.13 2.89
C HIS A 433 -15.05 3.88 3.77
N ILE A 434 -14.92 4.05 5.09
CA ILE A 434 -15.17 3.00 6.09
C ILE A 434 -16.64 2.59 6.16
N SER A 435 -16.89 1.31 6.43
CA SER A 435 -18.23 0.77 6.66
C SER A 435 -18.21 -0.33 7.72
N TYR A 436 -19.27 -0.47 8.51
CA TYR A 436 -19.36 -1.52 9.52
C TYR A 436 -19.40 -2.93 8.88
N GLY A 437 -18.61 -3.86 9.41
CA GLY A 437 -18.59 -5.26 9.00
C GLY A 437 -17.37 -5.64 8.16
N LEU A 438 -17.54 -6.65 7.31
CA LEU A 438 -16.45 -7.29 6.55
C LEU A 438 -16.19 -6.58 5.21
N ASP A 439 -15.89 -5.29 5.27
CA ASP A 439 -15.73 -4.44 4.07
C ASP A 439 -14.61 -4.92 3.13
N TRP A 440 -13.62 -5.66 3.64
CA TRP A 440 -12.58 -6.28 2.82
C TRP A 440 -13.10 -7.30 1.79
N HIS A 441 -14.30 -7.84 1.96
CA HIS A 441 -14.91 -8.77 1.01
C HIS A 441 -15.13 -8.09 -0.35
N LYS A 442 -15.66 -6.85 -0.39
CA LYS A 442 -15.85 -6.09 -1.65
C LYS A 442 -14.51 -5.76 -2.30
N TYR A 443 -13.50 -5.36 -1.52
CA TYR A 443 -12.18 -5.03 -2.06
C TYR A 443 -11.48 -6.25 -2.68
N TYR A 444 -11.57 -7.41 -2.02
CA TYR A 444 -10.99 -8.66 -2.50
C TYR A 444 -11.66 -9.19 -3.78
N GLN A 445 -12.97 -8.93 -3.94
CA GLN A 445 -13.78 -9.39 -5.07
C GLN A 445 -13.72 -8.48 -6.30
N CYS A 446 -13.34 -7.20 -6.17
CA CYS A 446 -13.16 -6.32 -7.32
C CYS A 446 -12.00 -6.81 -8.20
N ASP A 447 -12.21 -6.95 -9.51
CA ASP A 447 -11.16 -7.36 -10.45
C ASP A 447 -10.95 -6.31 -11.55
N PRO A 448 -9.75 -5.69 -11.67
CA PRO A 448 -9.48 -4.65 -12.66
C PRO A 448 -9.70 -5.06 -14.13
N ARG A 449 -9.79 -6.36 -14.44
CA ARG A 449 -10.00 -6.86 -15.81
C ARG A 449 -11.41 -7.44 -16.04
N ALA A 450 -12.34 -7.26 -15.12
CA ALA A 450 -13.73 -7.77 -15.23
C ALA A 450 -14.66 -6.95 -16.16
N PHE A 451 -14.19 -5.85 -16.76
CA PHE A 451 -14.97 -5.06 -17.74
C PHE A 451 -15.13 -5.76 -19.10
N ASP A 452 -16.06 -5.27 -19.93
CA ASP A 452 -16.20 -5.70 -21.33
C ASP A 452 -15.13 -5.03 -22.21
N GLY A 453 -14.26 -5.85 -22.82
CA GLY A 453 -13.17 -5.38 -23.66
C GLY A 453 -12.36 -6.53 -24.25
N THR A 454 -11.64 -6.25 -25.34
CA THR A 454 -10.70 -7.20 -25.97
C THR A 454 -9.54 -7.55 -25.05
N SER A 455 -8.84 -8.66 -25.32
CA SER A 455 -7.63 -9.03 -24.57
C SER A 455 -6.53 -7.96 -24.63
N ALA A 456 -6.45 -7.19 -25.72
CA ALA A 456 -5.53 -6.06 -25.86
C ALA A 456 -5.91 -4.89 -24.94
N GLN A 457 -7.20 -4.51 -24.90
CA GLN A 457 -7.71 -3.51 -23.96
C GLN A 457 -7.49 -3.93 -22.50
N LYS A 458 -7.80 -5.18 -22.14
CA LYS A 458 -7.55 -5.69 -20.79
C LYS A 458 -6.07 -5.72 -20.41
N ALA A 459 -5.16 -5.87 -21.37
CA ALA A 459 -3.71 -5.80 -21.14
C ALA A 459 -3.21 -4.37 -20.84
N LEU A 460 -3.92 -3.33 -21.27
CA LEU A 460 -3.61 -1.93 -20.92
C LEU A 460 -3.90 -1.60 -19.45
N VAL A 461 -4.76 -2.37 -18.77
CA VAL A 461 -4.89 -2.29 -17.32
C VAL A 461 -3.63 -2.90 -16.68
N ILE A 462 -2.71 -2.02 -16.25
CA ILE A 462 -1.39 -2.39 -15.70
C ILE A 462 -1.44 -2.71 -14.21
N GLY A 463 -2.54 -2.37 -13.54
CA GLY A 463 -2.82 -2.71 -12.15
C GLY A 463 -3.83 -1.76 -11.51
N GLY A 464 -3.52 -1.29 -10.31
CA GLY A 464 -4.39 -0.39 -9.57
C GLY A 464 -3.83 -0.01 -8.21
N GLU A 465 -4.57 0.84 -7.52
CA GLU A 465 -4.15 1.47 -6.28
C GLU A 465 -5.25 1.38 -5.22
N THR A 466 -4.87 1.44 -3.95
CA THR A 466 -5.83 1.64 -2.86
C THR A 466 -5.65 3.04 -2.30
N CYS A 467 -6.76 3.78 -2.26
CA CYS A 467 -6.78 5.16 -1.80
C CYS A 467 -7.08 5.23 -0.32
N LEU A 468 -6.35 6.08 0.38
CA LEU A 468 -6.64 6.46 1.76
C LEU A 468 -6.50 7.96 1.90
N TRP A 469 -7.55 8.66 1.48
CA TRP A 469 -7.68 10.11 1.60
C TRP A 469 -7.73 10.58 3.06
N GLY A 470 -7.24 11.79 3.29
CA GLY A 470 -6.77 12.26 4.59
C GLY A 470 -7.80 13.00 5.43
N GLU A 471 -9.00 13.32 4.94
CA GLU A 471 -9.99 14.18 5.62
C GLU A 471 -10.37 13.66 7.02
N TYR A 472 -10.24 12.36 7.23
CA TYR A 472 -10.51 11.69 8.50
C TYR A 472 -9.36 10.78 8.97
N VAL A 473 -8.15 10.94 8.41
CA VAL A 473 -7.02 10.01 8.57
C VAL A 473 -5.75 10.79 8.91
N ASP A 474 -5.14 10.44 10.03
CA ASP A 474 -3.87 11.00 10.51
C ASP A 474 -2.99 9.90 11.13
N ASP A 475 -1.86 10.31 11.72
CA ASP A 475 -0.93 9.45 12.46
C ASP A 475 -1.59 8.55 13.52
N THR A 476 -2.75 8.93 14.08
CA THR A 476 -3.45 8.16 15.12
C THR A 476 -4.16 6.93 14.58
N ASN A 477 -4.59 6.95 13.31
CA ASN A 477 -5.47 5.93 12.75
C ASN A 477 -5.05 5.36 11.38
N VAL A 478 -4.08 5.95 10.68
CA VAL A 478 -3.64 5.52 9.34
C VAL A 478 -3.29 4.02 9.26
N ILE A 479 -2.54 3.48 10.23
CA ILE A 479 -2.11 2.07 10.24
C ILE A 479 -3.29 1.11 10.43
N SER A 480 -4.17 1.38 11.40
CA SER A 480 -5.30 0.50 11.72
C SER A 480 -6.42 0.60 10.70
N ARG A 481 -6.62 1.78 10.12
CA ARG A 481 -7.56 1.98 9.01
C ARG A 481 -7.06 1.30 7.74
N LEU A 482 -5.79 1.45 7.35
CA LEU A 482 -5.27 0.85 6.11
C LEU A 482 -5.13 -0.68 6.24
N TRP A 483 -4.56 -1.17 7.34
CA TRP A 483 -4.15 -2.57 7.47
C TRP A 483 -5.05 -3.38 8.39
N PRO A 484 -5.45 -4.61 7.98
CA PRO A 484 -5.07 -5.31 6.76
C PRO A 484 -6.12 -5.21 5.62
N ARG A 485 -6.94 -4.15 5.55
CA ARG A 485 -7.92 -3.99 4.44
C ARG A 485 -7.21 -3.86 3.09
N ALA A 486 -6.13 -3.08 3.02
CA ALA A 486 -5.24 -3.01 1.85
C ALA A 486 -4.58 -4.36 1.52
N SER A 487 -4.40 -5.27 2.48
CA SER A 487 -3.88 -6.62 2.22
C SER A 487 -4.80 -7.42 1.28
N ALA A 488 -6.12 -7.20 1.33
CA ALA A 488 -7.08 -7.83 0.41
C ALA A 488 -6.81 -7.44 -1.06
N ILE A 489 -6.46 -6.17 -1.27
CA ILE A 489 -6.20 -5.56 -2.57
C ILE A 489 -4.83 -6.00 -3.09
N ALA A 490 -3.84 -6.08 -2.20
CA ALA A 490 -2.53 -6.64 -2.50
C ALA A 490 -2.61 -8.07 -3.05
N GLU A 491 -3.49 -8.91 -2.49
CA GLU A 491 -3.69 -10.27 -2.99
C GLU A 491 -4.37 -10.30 -4.36
N ARG A 492 -5.39 -9.47 -4.59
CA ARG A 492 -6.05 -9.33 -5.90
C ARG A 492 -5.10 -8.83 -7.00
N LEU A 493 -4.14 -7.97 -6.65
CA LEU A 493 -3.16 -7.40 -7.57
C LEU A 493 -1.92 -8.29 -7.79
N TRP A 494 -1.58 -9.15 -6.83
CA TRP A 494 -0.45 -10.08 -6.93
C TRP A 494 -0.85 -11.45 -7.51
N SER A 495 -1.88 -12.08 -6.96
CA SER A 495 -2.20 -13.49 -7.18
C SER A 495 -2.88 -13.74 -8.52
N ASP A 496 -2.97 -15.02 -8.90
CA ASP A 496 -3.71 -15.44 -10.08
C ASP A 496 -5.19 -15.01 -10.03
N GLU A 497 -5.79 -14.77 -11.19
CA GLU A 497 -7.20 -14.35 -11.34
C GLU A 497 -8.18 -15.31 -10.63
N SER A 498 -7.89 -16.61 -10.65
CA SER A 498 -8.68 -17.64 -9.99
C SER A 498 -8.67 -17.59 -8.45
N VAL A 499 -7.73 -16.84 -7.84
CA VAL A 499 -7.65 -16.64 -6.39
C VAL A 499 -8.65 -15.55 -5.98
N ASN A 500 -9.93 -15.92 -5.91
CA ASN A 500 -11.04 -14.97 -5.66
C ASN A 500 -12.10 -15.44 -4.64
N SER A 501 -11.96 -16.64 -4.07
CA SER A 501 -12.83 -17.10 -2.98
C SER A 501 -12.48 -16.41 -1.66
N VAL A 502 -13.43 -15.63 -1.13
CA VAL A 502 -13.33 -14.94 0.17
C VAL A 502 -13.18 -15.95 1.31
N SER A 503 -14.00 -17.01 1.35
CA SER A 503 -13.95 -18.03 2.41
C SER A 503 -12.66 -18.85 2.40
N ALA A 504 -12.00 -18.99 1.25
CA ALA A 504 -10.65 -19.57 1.16
C ALA A 504 -9.53 -18.59 1.55
N ALA A 505 -9.86 -17.30 1.72
CA ALA A 505 -8.93 -16.24 2.12
C ALA A 505 -9.04 -15.88 3.60
N GLU A 506 -10.24 -15.91 4.19
CA GLU A 506 -10.52 -15.62 5.61
C GLU A 506 -9.45 -16.13 6.59
N GLY A 507 -9.18 -17.45 6.61
CA GLY A 507 -8.19 -18.03 7.52
C GLY A 507 -6.75 -17.58 7.27
N ARG A 508 -6.39 -17.26 6.01
CA ARG A 508 -5.06 -16.73 5.66
C ARG A 508 -4.93 -15.25 6.00
N MET A 509 -6.03 -14.49 5.87
CA MET A 509 -6.12 -13.09 6.29
C MET A 509 -5.94 -12.97 7.80
N GLU A 510 -6.56 -13.84 8.61
CA GLU A 510 -6.32 -13.86 10.07
C GLU A 510 -4.88 -14.23 10.43
N GLU A 511 -4.29 -15.23 9.75
CA GLU A 511 -2.87 -15.57 9.96
C GLU A 511 -1.96 -14.37 9.65
N HIS A 512 -2.20 -13.70 8.52
CA HIS A 512 -1.41 -12.54 8.09
C HIS A 512 -1.63 -11.31 8.97
N ARG A 513 -2.86 -11.03 9.40
CA ARG A 513 -3.19 -9.97 10.37
C ARG A 513 -2.42 -10.18 11.67
N CYS A 514 -2.45 -11.38 12.24
CA CYS A 514 -1.67 -11.69 13.44
C CYS A 514 -0.15 -11.66 13.19
N ARG A 515 0.32 -11.96 11.97
CA ARG A 515 1.72 -11.81 11.56
C ARG A 515 2.14 -10.34 11.53
N MET A 516 1.29 -9.43 11.04
CA MET A 516 1.51 -7.98 11.07
C MET A 516 1.53 -7.44 12.50
N VAL A 517 0.57 -7.84 13.35
CA VAL A 517 0.54 -7.47 14.78
C VAL A 517 1.83 -7.91 15.50
N ARG A 518 2.26 -9.17 15.30
CA ARG A 518 3.53 -9.70 15.84
C ARG A 518 4.76 -8.93 15.36
N ARG A 519 4.70 -8.31 14.18
CA ARG A 519 5.77 -7.47 13.59
C ARG A 519 5.69 -6.00 14.04
N GLY A 520 4.75 -5.64 14.91
CA GLY A 520 4.63 -4.31 15.51
C GLY A 520 3.62 -3.37 14.85
N PHE A 521 2.76 -3.87 13.95
CA PHE A 521 1.75 -3.05 13.26
C PHE A 521 0.41 -3.11 13.96
N ASN A 522 -0.23 -1.96 14.20
CA ASN A 522 -1.57 -1.87 14.78
C ASN A 522 -2.66 -2.24 13.74
N ALA A 523 -2.56 -3.41 13.13
CA ALA A 523 -3.48 -3.87 12.11
C ALA A 523 -4.82 -4.30 12.75
N GLN A 524 -5.94 -3.75 12.28
CA GLN A 524 -7.25 -4.01 12.89
C GLN A 524 -7.68 -5.48 12.75
N PRO A 525 -8.55 -6.02 13.65
CA PRO A 525 -9.19 -7.31 13.44
C PRO A 525 -10.09 -7.29 12.20
N MET A 526 -10.21 -8.44 11.51
CA MET A 526 -10.96 -8.49 10.24
C MET A 526 -12.22 -9.34 10.34
N ASN A 527 -12.10 -10.62 10.64
CA ASN A 527 -13.21 -11.57 10.48
C ASN A 527 -14.06 -11.74 11.74
N GLY A 528 -14.33 -10.63 12.43
CA GLY A 528 -15.11 -10.60 13.67
C GLY A 528 -14.34 -11.05 14.92
N PRO A 529 -15.02 -11.55 15.96
CA PRO A 529 -14.40 -11.89 17.24
C PRO A 529 -13.35 -13.02 17.12
N GLY A 530 -12.15 -12.73 17.59
CA GLY A 530 -11.00 -13.65 17.57
C GLY A 530 -9.89 -13.19 18.51
N PHE A 531 -8.70 -13.77 18.38
CA PHE A 531 -7.50 -13.39 19.14
C PHE A 531 -6.24 -13.73 18.33
N CYS A 532 -5.14 -13.03 18.60
CA CYS A 532 -3.82 -13.39 18.11
C CYS A 532 -2.99 -14.04 19.24
N PRO A 533 -2.12 -15.04 18.96
CA PRO A 533 -1.22 -15.61 19.98
C PRO A 533 -0.23 -14.60 20.59
N VAL A 534 -0.03 -13.48 19.91
CA VAL A 534 0.66 -12.27 20.39
C VAL A 534 -0.25 -11.11 20.02
N GLU A 535 -0.79 -10.40 21.01
CA GLU A 535 -1.60 -9.20 20.78
C GLU A 535 -0.73 -7.95 20.62
N PHE A 536 -1.32 -6.87 20.11
CA PHE A 536 -0.66 -5.57 20.02
C PHE A 536 -0.42 -4.99 21.43
N PRO A 537 0.77 -4.43 21.72
CA PRO A 537 1.16 -3.98 23.06
C PRO A 537 0.47 -2.69 23.54
#